data_AF-A0A485LY99-F1
#
_entry.id   AF-A0A485LY99-F1
#
_cell.length_a   1.000
_cell.length_b   1.000
_cell.length_c   1.000
_cell.angle_alpha   90.00
_cell.angle_beta   90.00
_cell.angle_gamma   90.00
#
_symmetry.space_group_name_H-M   'P 1'
#
loop_
_entity.id
_entity.type
_entity.pdbx_description
1 polymer ?
#
loop_
_entity_poly.entity_id
_entity_poly.type
_entity_poly.pdbx_seq_one_letter_code
_entity_poly.pdbx_strand_id
1 'polypeptide(L)'
;MEIWVQNAQEAYDKGIADGSFIDLGTNFNDNVQGMFVPAYVVKGDPGRGIEPMAPDLKSYTDLPNYKDLFRDPEVPNMGRFYGAVPGWEADHIITEKFDTYGLSQYYNVFRPGSGASLASSLVSAYEKGQPWFGYYWGPTWIFGKLDLIQIEEPPYNEELWNNGYGCQFPAVDVNIVVHKDLPEQAPEIVEFLKKYKMKSDIISEALAYMTDEGVEADQAAIWFLREKQDIWTTWVSDEIAEKVKQKL
;
A
#
# COMPACT_ATOMS: atom_id res chain seq x y z
N MET A 1 -0.21 -18.43 8.03
CA MET A 1 -1.05 -17.21 7.96
C MET A 1 -0.11 -16.03 7.86
N GLU A 2 -0.46 -15.03 7.07
CA GLU A 2 0.31 -13.79 7.02
C GLU A 2 0.07 -12.96 8.29
N ILE A 3 1.12 -12.33 8.78
CA ILE A 3 1.05 -11.37 9.88
C ILE A 3 1.84 -10.11 9.51
N TRP A 4 1.20 -8.96 9.70
CA TRP A 4 1.83 -7.65 9.57
C TRP A 4 2.57 -7.37 10.87
N VAL A 5 3.86 -7.73 10.93
CA VAL A 5 4.60 -7.90 12.18
C VAL A 5 4.56 -6.64 13.04
N GLN A 6 4.93 -5.49 12.47
CA GLN A 6 4.99 -4.22 13.18
C GLN A 6 3.59 -3.72 13.59
N ASN A 7 2.54 -4.05 12.84
CA ASN A 7 1.17 -3.68 13.18
C ASN A 7 0.58 -4.57 14.30
N ALA A 8 1.11 -5.78 14.47
CA ALA A 8 0.66 -6.77 15.43
C ALA A 8 1.76 -7.14 16.45
N GLN A 9 2.70 -6.23 16.70
CA GLN A 9 3.98 -6.51 17.37
C GLN A 9 3.80 -7.23 18.70
N GLU A 10 2.90 -6.75 19.58
CA GLU A 10 2.66 -7.38 20.89
C GLU A 10 2.17 -8.83 20.76
N ALA A 11 1.23 -9.09 19.85
CA ALA A 11 0.70 -10.42 19.61
C ALA A 11 1.75 -11.33 18.94
N TYR A 12 2.53 -10.77 18.01
CA TYR A 12 3.63 -11.44 17.35
C TYR A 12 4.69 -11.89 18.36
N ASP A 13 5.23 -10.96 19.15
CA ASP A 13 6.28 -11.21 20.13
C ASP A 13 5.85 -12.24 21.17
N LYS A 14 4.61 -12.12 21.68
CA LYS A 14 4.06 -13.08 22.63
C LYS A 14 3.99 -14.49 22.06
N GLY A 15 3.48 -14.63 20.84
CA GLY A 15 3.30 -15.95 20.22
C GLY A 15 4.59 -16.61 19.75
N ILE A 16 5.62 -15.82 19.42
CA ILE A 16 6.99 -16.33 19.24
C ILE A 16 7.58 -16.77 20.59
N ALA A 17 7.45 -15.94 21.63
CA ALA A 17 8.07 -16.20 22.94
C ALA A 17 7.46 -17.41 23.65
N ASP A 18 6.16 -17.64 23.51
CA ASP A 18 5.47 -18.80 24.09
C ASP A 18 5.47 -20.04 23.19
N GLY A 19 5.99 -19.91 21.96
CA GLY A 19 6.12 -20.98 20.99
C GLY A 19 4.80 -21.43 20.37
N SER A 20 3.75 -20.60 20.40
CA SER A 20 2.45 -20.89 19.78
C SER A 20 2.54 -21.01 18.26
N PHE A 21 3.44 -20.25 17.63
CA PHE A 21 3.71 -20.33 16.20
C PHE A 21 5.20 -20.16 15.88
N ILE A 22 5.56 -20.53 14.66
CA ILE A 22 6.89 -20.41 14.09
C ILE A 22 6.81 -19.41 12.95
N ASP A 23 7.73 -18.45 12.93
CA ASP A 23 7.93 -17.56 11.80
C ASP A 23 8.76 -18.25 10.70
N LEU A 24 8.18 -18.34 9.50
CA LEU A 24 8.83 -18.89 8.31
C LEU A 24 9.53 -17.82 7.46
N GLY A 25 9.43 -16.56 7.87
CA GLY A 25 10.07 -15.41 7.24
C GLY A 25 9.12 -14.54 6.42
N THR A 26 9.69 -13.49 5.85
CA THR A 26 8.98 -12.44 5.11
C THR A 26 8.48 -12.90 3.75
N ASN A 27 7.16 -12.76 3.54
CA ASN A 27 6.53 -12.86 2.23
C ASN A 27 6.85 -11.62 1.40
N PHE A 28 6.51 -10.44 1.93
CA PHE A 28 6.82 -9.15 1.32
C PHE A 28 7.04 -8.06 2.38
N ASN A 29 7.84 -7.06 2.03
CA ASN A 29 8.13 -5.89 2.85
C ASN A 29 8.39 -4.63 2.01
N ASP A 30 7.89 -4.65 0.78
CA ASP A 30 7.91 -3.55 -0.18
C ASP A 30 6.57 -2.78 -0.20
N ASN A 31 5.76 -2.93 0.86
CA ASN A 31 4.53 -2.16 1.01
C ASN A 31 4.83 -0.68 1.20
N VAL A 32 3.85 0.14 0.83
CA VAL A 32 3.97 1.60 0.84
C VAL A 32 2.79 2.21 1.60
N GLN A 33 3.07 3.32 2.26
CA GLN A 33 2.09 4.12 2.97
C GLN A 33 2.58 5.56 3.00
N GLY A 34 1.71 6.54 2.80
CA GLY A 34 2.12 7.94 2.81
C GLY A 34 1.22 8.85 2.00
N MET A 35 1.79 9.96 1.53
CA MET A 35 1.10 10.99 0.77
C MET A 35 1.30 10.80 -0.73
N PHE A 36 0.24 10.88 -1.52
CA PHE A 36 0.25 10.60 -2.95
C PHE A 36 -0.49 11.66 -3.77
N VAL A 37 -0.10 11.76 -5.03
CA VAL A 37 -0.84 12.43 -6.11
C VAL A 37 -0.95 11.49 -7.31
N PRO A 38 -2.00 11.58 -8.13
CA PRO A 38 -2.02 10.91 -9.43
C PRO A 38 -0.82 11.34 -10.29
N ALA A 39 -0.17 10.40 -10.96
CA ALA A 39 1.07 10.70 -11.69
C ALA A 39 0.90 11.78 -12.76
N TYR A 40 -0.29 11.87 -13.38
CA TYR A 40 -0.60 12.90 -14.38
C TYR A 40 -0.58 14.32 -13.82
N VAL A 41 -0.69 14.52 -12.49
CA VAL A 41 -0.57 15.84 -11.88
C VAL A 41 0.82 16.41 -12.10
N VAL A 42 1.85 15.57 -12.01
CA VAL A 42 3.27 15.96 -12.19
C VAL A 42 3.70 15.77 -13.64
N LYS A 43 3.36 14.63 -14.25
CA LYS A 43 3.91 14.21 -15.55
C LYS A 43 3.00 14.57 -16.74
N GLY A 44 1.75 14.93 -16.49
CA GLY A 44 0.71 14.94 -17.52
C GLY A 44 0.27 13.53 -17.93
N ASP A 45 -0.74 13.47 -18.80
CA ASP A 45 -1.19 12.26 -19.50
C ASP A 45 -1.62 12.65 -20.92
N PRO A 46 -0.70 12.61 -21.90
CA PRO A 46 -1.00 12.94 -23.29
C PRO A 46 -2.07 12.03 -23.90
N GLY A 47 -2.18 10.77 -23.46
CA GLY A 47 -3.19 9.82 -23.94
C GLY A 47 -4.61 10.25 -23.57
N ARG A 48 -4.75 11.00 -22.47
CA ARG A 48 -6.01 11.60 -22.00
C ARG A 48 -6.11 13.10 -22.28
N GLY A 49 -5.11 13.71 -22.91
CA GLY A 49 -5.06 15.14 -23.18
C GLY A 49 -4.89 16.00 -21.92
N ILE A 50 -4.23 15.47 -20.89
CA ILE A 50 -3.97 16.16 -19.62
C ILE A 50 -2.55 16.72 -19.66
N GLU A 51 -2.41 18.03 -19.58
CA GLU A 51 -1.11 18.68 -19.38
C GLU A 51 -0.67 18.58 -17.90
N PRO A 52 0.64 18.55 -17.60
CA PRO A 52 1.12 18.54 -16.22
C PRO A 52 0.65 19.80 -15.47
N MET A 53 0.07 19.61 -14.29
CA MET A 53 -0.48 20.70 -13.46
C MET A 53 0.55 21.23 -12.46
N ALA A 54 1.45 20.34 -12.00
CA ALA A 54 2.47 20.61 -10.99
C ALA A 54 3.77 19.87 -11.35
N PRO A 55 4.45 20.22 -12.45
CA PRO A 55 5.64 19.50 -12.92
C PRO A 55 6.83 19.54 -11.96
N ASP A 56 6.88 20.55 -11.08
CA ASP A 56 7.93 20.70 -10.07
C ASP A 56 7.54 20.12 -8.70
N LEU A 57 6.34 19.55 -8.54
CA LEU A 57 5.93 18.91 -7.28
C LEU A 57 6.63 17.56 -7.12
N LYS A 58 7.51 17.47 -6.15
CA LYS A 58 8.24 16.23 -5.81
C LYS A 58 8.13 15.88 -4.34
N SER A 59 8.33 16.89 -3.49
CA SER A 59 8.53 16.70 -2.07
C SER A 59 7.52 17.46 -1.22
N TYR A 60 7.43 17.10 0.06
CA TYR A 60 6.56 17.79 1.00
C TYR A 60 6.88 19.30 1.11
N THR A 61 8.13 19.71 0.87
CA THR A 61 8.53 21.12 0.90
C THR A 61 7.99 21.94 -0.26
N ASP A 62 7.58 21.29 -1.36
CA ASP A 62 7.00 21.96 -2.52
C ASP A 62 5.49 22.21 -2.36
N LEU A 63 4.81 21.41 -1.53
CA LEU A 63 3.36 21.45 -1.33
C LEU A 63 2.81 22.84 -0.98
N PRO A 64 3.46 23.71 -0.18
CA PRO A 64 2.96 25.07 0.06
C PRO A 64 2.64 25.87 -1.22
N ASN A 65 3.38 25.62 -2.32
CA ASN A 65 3.18 26.29 -3.61
C ASN A 65 1.94 25.82 -4.38
N TYR A 66 1.32 24.70 -3.97
CA TYR A 66 0.24 24.02 -4.72
C TYR A 66 -1.10 23.98 -3.99
N LYS A 67 -1.27 24.71 -2.87
CA LYS A 67 -2.52 24.70 -2.10
C LYS A 67 -3.75 25.08 -2.93
N ASP A 68 -3.58 25.99 -3.89
CA ASP A 68 -4.66 26.47 -4.74
C ASP A 68 -4.99 25.47 -5.87
N LEU A 69 -4.03 24.62 -6.28
CA LEU A 69 -4.27 23.50 -7.19
C LEU A 69 -5.14 22.44 -6.53
N PHE A 70 -4.86 22.12 -5.27
CA PHE A 70 -5.63 21.16 -4.48
C PHE A 70 -6.72 21.83 -3.64
N ARG A 71 -7.34 22.92 -4.11
CA ARG A 71 -8.25 23.75 -3.31
C ARG A 71 -9.31 22.96 -2.53
N ASP A 72 -9.48 23.29 -1.26
CA ASP A 72 -10.58 22.79 -0.44
C ASP A 72 -11.90 23.51 -0.79
N PRO A 73 -12.97 22.78 -1.17
CA PRO A 73 -14.27 23.37 -1.49
C PRO A 73 -15.02 23.91 -0.25
N GLU A 74 -14.68 23.46 0.95
CA GLU A 74 -15.36 23.78 2.21
C GLU A 74 -14.55 24.76 3.07
N VAL A 75 -13.24 24.84 2.89
CA VAL A 75 -12.34 25.73 3.65
C VAL A 75 -11.68 26.76 2.74
N PRO A 76 -12.19 28.01 2.67
CA PRO A 76 -11.63 29.04 1.82
C PRO A 76 -10.14 29.30 2.10
N ASN A 77 -9.36 29.49 1.03
CA ASN A 77 -7.91 29.78 1.03
C ASN A 77 -6.98 28.62 1.43
N MET A 78 -7.51 27.43 1.71
CA MET A 78 -6.73 26.22 1.98
C MET A 78 -6.84 25.22 0.83
N GLY A 79 -5.81 24.37 0.69
CA GLY A 79 -5.90 23.13 -0.05
C GLY A 79 -6.59 22.03 0.77
N ARG A 80 -7.09 21.01 0.11
CA ARG A 80 -7.62 19.77 0.70
C ARG A 80 -6.58 18.68 0.54
N PHE A 81 -6.26 18.07 1.66
CA PHE A 81 -5.61 16.78 1.68
C PHE A 81 -6.60 15.72 2.17
N TYR A 82 -6.77 14.65 1.42
CA TYR A 82 -7.61 13.52 1.83
C TYR A 82 -6.83 12.65 2.82
N GLY A 83 -7.07 12.81 4.12
CA GLY A 83 -6.42 12.07 5.19
C GLY A 83 -6.84 10.61 5.31
N ALA A 84 -6.30 9.93 6.31
CA ALA A 84 -6.65 8.56 6.63
C ALA A 84 -8.02 8.47 7.33
N VAL A 85 -8.52 7.25 7.48
CA VAL A 85 -9.81 6.98 8.12
C VAL A 85 -9.70 7.26 9.63
N PRO A 86 -10.66 7.99 10.24
CA PRO A 86 -10.68 8.19 11.68
C PRO A 86 -10.58 6.87 12.46
N GLY A 87 -9.72 6.84 13.48
CA GLY A 87 -9.47 5.66 14.32
C GLY A 87 -8.39 4.72 13.78
N TRP A 88 -7.84 4.97 12.59
CA TRP A 88 -6.61 4.31 12.15
C TRP A 88 -5.39 5.07 12.69
N GLU A 89 -4.34 4.33 13.04
CA GLU A 89 -3.07 4.95 13.50
C GLU A 89 -2.50 5.90 12.44
N ALA A 90 -2.71 5.58 11.16
CA ALA A 90 -2.32 6.44 10.04
C ALA A 90 -2.92 7.86 10.11
N ASP A 91 -4.13 8.04 10.65
CA ASP A 91 -4.76 9.36 10.78
C ASP A 91 -4.02 10.23 11.81
N HIS A 92 -3.65 9.62 12.93
CA HIS A 92 -2.83 10.26 13.96
C HIS A 92 -1.45 10.65 13.40
N ILE A 93 -0.75 9.69 12.80
CA ILE A 93 0.59 9.91 12.21
C ILE A 93 0.55 11.03 11.16
N ILE A 94 -0.39 10.98 10.22
CA ILE A 94 -0.50 11.96 9.14
C ILE A 94 -0.86 13.36 9.68
N THR A 95 -1.72 13.45 10.69
CA THR A 95 -2.09 14.74 11.28
C THR A 95 -0.85 15.39 11.92
N GLU A 96 -0.10 14.65 12.72
CA GLU A 96 1.12 15.14 13.38
C GLU A 96 2.23 15.46 12.36
N LYS A 97 2.36 14.67 11.29
CA LYS A 97 3.24 14.97 10.15
C LYS A 97 2.94 16.33 9.53
N PHE A 98 1.65 16.63 9.32
CA PHE A 98 1.24 17.90 8.73
C PHE A 98 1.64 19.08 9.61
N ASP A 99 1.53 18.94 10.92
CA ASP A 99 1.99 19.95 11.88
C ASP A 99 3.52 20.08 11.87
N THR A 100 4.25 18.95 11.92
CA THR A 100 5.72 18.91 11.89
C THR A 100 6.30 19.51 10.61
N TYR A 101 5.66 19.27 9.47
CA TYR A 101 6.04 19.84 8.18
C TYR A 101 5.50 21.26 7.94
N GLY A 102 4.67 21.80 8.84
CA GLY A 102 4.04 23.11 8.68
C GLY A 102 2.97 23.16 7.58
N LEU A 103 2.53 21.99 7.07
CA LEU A 103 1.52 21.87 6.01
C LEU A 103 0.12 22.25 6.49
N SER A 104 -0.16 22.16 7.80
CA SER A 104 -1.44 22.56 8.40
C SER A 104 -1.79 24.04 8.17
N GLN A 105 -0.82 24.89 7.82
CA GLN A 105 -1.06 26.29 7.44
C GLN A 105 -1.64 26.43 6.02
N TYR A 106 -1.46 25.42 5.17
CA TYR A 106 -1.79 25.44 3.75
C TYR A 106 -2.91 24.48 3.39
N TYR A 107 -3.05 23.37 4.13
CA TYR A 107 -3.94 22.27 3.82
C TYR A 107 -4.83 21.90 5.00
N ASN A 108 -6.11 21.70 4.71
CA ASN A 108 -7.07 21.07 5.60
C ASN A 108 -6.99 19.55 5.43
N VAL A 109 -6.84 18.82 6.54
CA VAL A 109 -6.85 17.35 6.56
C VAL A 109 -8.31 16.87 6.60
N PHE A 110 -8.87 16.61 5.43
CA PHE A 110 -10.21 16.06 5.29
C PHE A 110 -10.21 14.57 5.61
N ARG A 111 -11.02 14.13 6.57
CA ARG A 111 -11.09 12.72 6.99
C ARG A 111 -12.23 11.97 6.29
N PRO A 112 -11.95 11.04 5.37
CA PRO A 112 -12.97 10.20 4.76
C PRO A 112 -13.56 9.24 5.80
N GLY A 113 -14.87 8.98 5.73
CA GLY A 113 -15.55 8.11 6.70
C GLY A 113 -15.19 6.62 6.60
N SER A 114 -14.54 6.20 5.52
CA SER A 114 -14.10 4.81 5.32
C SER A 114 -13.00 4.71 4.26
N GLY A 115 -12.30 3.57 4.21
CA GLY A 115 -11.32 3.28 3.15
C GLY A 115 -11.96 3.26 1.75
N ALA A 116 -13.22 2.80 1.64
CA ALA A 116 -13.98 2.84 0.40
C ALA A 116 -14.28 4.28 -0.05
N SER A 117 -14.61 5.17 0.90
CA SER A 117 -14.82 6.60 0.61
C SER A 117 -13.53 7.29 0.16
N LEU A 118 -12.39 6.95 0.78
CA LEU A 118 -11.08 7.44 0.36
C LEU A 118 -10.75 6.99 -1.06
N ALA A 119 -10.84 5.69 -1.36
CA ALA A 119 -10.61 5.14 -2.69
C ALA A 119 -11.53 5.77 -3.75
N SER A 120 -12.81 5.96 -3.43
CA SER A 120 -13.77 6.61 -4.33
C SER A 120 -13.39 8.06 -4.65
N SER A 121 -12.86 8.81 -3.67
CA SER A 121 -12.39 10.18 -3.90
C SER A 121 -11.23 10.24 -4.89
N LEU A 122 -10.29 9.29 -4.77
CA LEU A 122 -9.14 9.17 -5.65
C LEU A 122 -9.56 8.72 -7.05
N VAL A 123 -10.34 7.65 -7.19
CA VAL A 123 -10.82 7.16 -8.49
C VAL A 123 -11.61 8.22 -9.25
N SER A 124 -12.56 8.89 -8.57
CA SER A 124 -13.37 9.95 -9.18
C SER A 124 -12.51 11.10 -9.72
N ALA A 125 -11.49 11.52 -8.97
CA ALA A 125 -10.54 12.53 -9.45
C ALA A 125 -9.69 12.00 -10.61
N TYR A 126 -9.20 10.76 -10.49
CA TYR A 126 -8.38 10.09 -11.49
C TYR A 126 -9.09 10.01 -12.83
N GLU A 127 -10.32 9.52 -12.88
CA GLU A 127 -11.13 9.38 -14.09
C GLU A 127 -11.44 10.73 -14.76
N LYS A 128 -11.64 11.78 -13.95
CA LYS A 128 -11.90 13.14 -14.45
C LYS A 128 -10.63 13.91 -14.82
N GLY A 129 -9.46 13.35 -14.55
CA GLY A 129 -8.19 14.05 -14.76
C GLY A 129 -8.07 15.29 -13.86
N GLN A 130 -8.62 15.23 -12.65
CA GLN A 130 -8.60 16.31 -11.67
C GLN A 130 -7.44 16.12 -10.68
N PRO A 131 -6.86 17.20 -10.12
CA PRO A 131 -5.86 17.05 -9.09
C PRO A 131 -6.46 16.39 -7.85
N TRP A 132 -5.68 15.50 -7.23
CA TRP A 132 -6.00 14.86 -5.95
C TRP A 132 -4.71 14.77 -5.15
N PHE A 133 -4.80 15.07 -3.85
CA PHE A 133 -3.68 14.96 -2.91
C PHE A 133 -4.20 14.31 -1.63
N GLY A 134 -3.62 13.19 -1.23
CA GLY A 134 -4.15 12.43 -0.11
C GLY A 134 -3.26 11.30 0.37
N TYR A 135 -3.63 10.78 1.52
CA TYR A 135 -3.09 9.59 2.13
C TYR A 135 -3.53 8.34 1.34
N TYR A 136 -2.60 7.41 1.14
CA TYR A 136 -2.96 6.08 0.66
C TYR A 136 -1.93 5.02 1.10
N TRP A 137 -2.25 3.74 0.88
CA TRP A 137 -1.40 2.60 1.27
C TRP A 137 -1.54 1.41 0.30
N GLY A 138 -0.50 0.58 0.24
CA GLY A 138 -0.41 -0.60 -0.60
C GLY A 138 0.13 -1.81 0.15
N PRO A 139 -0.04 -3.03 -0.38
CA PRO A 139 -0.73 -3.34 -1.64
C PRO A 139 -2.25 -3.20 -1.53
N THR A 140 -2.87 -2.66 -2.59
CA THR A 140 -4.34 -2.54 -2.75
C THR A 140 -4.66 -2.53 -4.24
N TRP A 141 -5.93 -2.74 -4.62
CA TRP A 141 -6.37 -2.69 -6.02
C TRP A 141 -6.12 -1.33 -6.69
N ILE A 142 -6.05 -0.24 -5.91
CA ILE A 142 -5.75 1.09 -6.44
C ILE A 142 -4.36 1.13 -7.06
N PHE A 143 -3.34 0.54 -6.44
CA PHE A 143 -1.98 0.50 -7.01
C PHE A 143 -1.87 -0.41 -8.22
N GLY A 144 -2.79 -1.37 -8.39
CA GLY A 144 -2.87 -2.18 -9.61
C GLY A 144 -3.59 -1.49 -10.77
N LYS A 145 -4.38 -0.43 -10.49
CA LYS A 145 -5.18 0.28 -11.50
C LYS A 145 -4.68 1.68 -11.83
N LEU A 146 -4.14 2.39 -10.85
CA LEU A 146 -3.84 3.81 -10.95
C LEU A 146 -2.34 4.05 -10.79
N ASP A 147 -1.78 4.87 -11.68
CA ASP A 147 -0.40 5.36 -11.54
C ASP A 147 -0.37 6.56 -10.57
N LEU A 148 0.29 6.37 -9.43
CA LEU A 148 0.42 7.37 -8.36
C LEU A 148 1.89 7.68 -8.11
N ILE A 149 2.17 8.94 -7.77
CA ILE A 149 3.47 9.39 -7.30
C ILE A 149 3.37 9.63 -5.80
N GLN A 150 4.24 8.97 -5.04
CA GLN A 150 4.42 9.27 -3.63
C GLN A 150 5.18 10.60 -3.49
N ILE A 151 4.70 11.47 -2.62
CA ILE A 151 5.40 12.70 -2.27
C ILE A 151 6.64 12.35 -1.45
N GLU A 152 7.78 12.89 -1.85
CA GLU A 152 9.05 12.65 -1.18
C GLU A 152 9.05 13.30 0.22
N GLU A 153 9.46 12.51 1.21
CA GLU A 153 9.69 12.88 2.60
C GLU A 153 11.11 12.39 2.97
N PRO A 154 11.72 12.86 4.08
CA PRO A 154 12.97 12.27 4.56
C PRO A 154 12.81 10.76 4.74
N PRO A 155 13.78 9.92 4.34
CA PRO A 155 13.69 8.47 4.53
C PRO A 155 13.43 8.12 6.00
N TYR A 156 12.77 6.98 6.24
CA TYR A 156 12.47 6.52 7.60
C TYR A 156 13.71 6.59 8.48
N ASN A 157 13.54 7.23 9.64
CA ASN A 157 14.55 7.40 10.66
C ASN A 157 13.84 7.41 12.01
N GLU A 158 14.28 6.55 12.93
CA GLU A 158 13.61 6.33 14.22
C GLU A 158 13.56 7.59 15.09
N GLU A 159 14.59 8.44 15.06
CA GLU A 159 14.62 9.69 15.82
C GLU A 159 13.58 10.68 15.27
N LEU A 160 13.52 10.85 13.95
CA LEU A 160 12.49 11.67 13.31
C LEU A 160 11.08 11.08 13.49
N TRP A 161 10.96 9.76 13.48
CA TRP A 161 9.69 9.07 13.67
C TRP A 161 9.11 9.36 15.07
N ASN A 162 9.95 9.22 16.09
CA ASN A 162 9.59 9.48 17.48
C ASN A 162 9.49 10.97 17.82
N ASN A 163 9.88 11.86 16.90
CA ASN A 163 9.84 13.31 17.05
C ASN A 163 8.95 13.95 15.97
N GLY A 164 7.64 13.73 16.08
CA GLY A 164 6.63 14.33 15.19
C GLY A 164 6.47 13.62 13.84
N TYR A 165 6.92 12.37 13.73
CA TYR A 165 6.84 11.57 12.49
C TYR A 165 7.45 12.26 11.27
N GLY A 166 8.54 13.02 11.45
CA GLY A 166 9.16 13.86 10.43
C GLY A 166 9.83 13.13 9.25
N CYS A 167 9.56 11.83 9.03
CA CYS A 167 10.14 10.99 7.99
C CYS A 167 9.11 10.00 7.43
N GLN A 168 9.34 9.43 6.24
CA GLN A 168 8.46 8.46 5.58
C GLN A 168 7.96 7.35 6.50
N PHE A 169 6.75 6.86 6.22
CA PHE A 169 6.27 5.61 6.84
C PHE A 169 7.29 4.49 6.57
N PRO A 170 7.65 3.70 7.60
CA PRO A 170 8.43 2.50 7.36
C PRO A 170 7.57 1.50 6.59
N ALA A 171 8.20 0.79 5.64
CA ALA A 171 7.61 -0.45 5.17
C ALA A 171 7.61 -1.47 6.31
N VAL A 172 6.60 -2.32 6.36
CA VAL A 172 6.44 -3.33 7.41
C VAL A 172 6.67 -4.73 6.86
N ASP A 173 7.18 -5.63 7.68
CA ASP A 173 7.36 -7.02 7.28
C ASP A 173 6.03 -7.76 7.39
N VAL A 174 5.61 -8.34 6.27
CA VAL A 174 4.48 -9.25 6.24
C VAL A 174 5.03 -10.67 6.18
N ASN A 175 5.04 -11.33 7.34
CA ASN A 175 5.66 -12.64 7.52
C ASN A 175 4.64 -13.77 7.44
N ILE A 176 5.11 -14.96 7.06
CA ILE A 176 4.34 -16.19 7.11
C ILE A 176 4.58 -16.87 8.45
N VAL A 177 3.57 -16.92 9.31
CA VAL A 177 3.60 -17.66 10.57
C VAL A 177 2.77 -18.94 10.48
N VAL A 178 3.23 -20.03 11.08
CA VAL A 178 2.54 -21.32 11.12
C VAL A 178 2.44 -21.87 12.52
N HIS A 179 1.41 -22.67 12.81
CA HIS A 179 1.32 -23.36 14.09
C HIS A 179 2.56 -24.24 14.32
N LYS A 180 3.03 -24.31 15.57
CA LYS A 180 4.27 -25.01 15.94
C LYS A 180 4.35 -26.48 15.51
N ASP A 181 3.20 -27.15 15.37
CA ASP A 181 3.14 -28.57 15.00
C ASP A 181 3.17 -28.79 13.47
N LEU A 182 2.97 -27.74 12.66
CA LEU A 182 2.88 -27.87 11.19
C LEU A 182 4.17 -28.43 10.55
N PRO A 183 5.39 -28.09 11.00
CA PRO A 183 6.61 -28.69 10.46
C PRO A 183 6.68 -30.21 10.60
N GLU A 184 6.07 -30.78 11.64
CA GLU A 184 6.01 -32.24 11.82
C GLU A 184 4.86 -32.85 11.02
N GLN A 185 3.72 -32.15 10.93
CA GLN A 185 2.50 -32.66 10.27
C GLN A 185 2.57 -32.59 8.75
N ALA A 186 3.19 -31.55 8.20
CA ALA A 186 3.22 -31.27 6.76
C ALA A 186 4.53 -30.54 6.37
N PRO A 187 5.70 -31.19 6.51
CA PRO A 187 7.00 -30.58 6.23
C PRO A 187 7.11 -30.02 4.81
N GLU A 188 6.51 -30.68 3.82
CA GLU A 188 6.49 -30.22 2.43
C GLU A 188 5.73 -28.89 2.24
N ILE A 189 4.66 -28.67 3.01
CA ILE A 189 3.91 -27.42 3.00
C ILE A 189 4.72 -26.30 3.64
N VAL A 190 5.45 -26.60 4.72
CA VAL A 190 6.35 -25.63 5.36
C VAL A 190 7.48 -25.21 4.41
N GLU A 191 8.07 -26.14 3.66
CA GLU A 191 9.09 -25.81 2.66
C GLU A 191 8.55 -24.98 1.50
N PHE A 192 7.31 -25.23 1.06
CA PHE A 192 6.62 -24.34 0.12
C PHE A 192 6.41 -22.93 0.71
N LEU A 193 5.88 -22.84 1.93
CA LEU A 193 5.57 -21.56 2.58
C LEU A 193 6.81 -20.71 2.86
N LYS A 194 7.97 -21.33 3.12
CA LYS A 194 9.26 -20.61 3.22
C LYS A 194 9.71 -19.97 1.91
N LYS A 195 9.30 -20.52 0.78
CA LYS A 195 9.64 -20.01 -0.56
C LYS A 195 8.58 -19.06 -1.11
N TYR A 196 7.35 -19.11 -0.57
CA TYR A 196 6.25 -18.24 -0.96
C TYR A 196 6.62 -16.78 -0.69
N LYS A 197 6.89 -16.06 -1.78
CA LYS A 197 7.28 -14.66 -1.79
C LYS A 197 6.59 -13.93 -2.92
N MET A 198 5.93 -12.83 -2.57
CA MET A 198 5.22 -11.96 -3.48
C MET A 198 5.84 -10.57 -3.44
N LYS A 199 5.58 -9.78 -4.48
CA LYS A 199 5.86 -8.35 -4.49
C LYS A 199 4.56 -7.58 -4.38
N SER A 200 4.59 -6.41 -3.75
CA SER A 200 3.39 -5.59 -3.54
C SER A 200 2.71 -5.17 -4.84
N ASP A 201 3.47 -4.99 -5.92
CA ASP A 201 2.93 -4.69 -7.26
C ASP A 201 2.10 -5.86 -7.82
N ILE A 202 2.60 -7.10 -7.73
CA ILE A 202 1.88 -8.31 -8.16
C ILE A 202 0.64 -8.55 -7.31
N ILE A 203 0.71 -8.31 -5.99
CA ILE A 203 -0.48 -8.40 -5.11
C ILE A 203 -1.52 -7.36 -5.53
N SER A 204 -1.08 -6.13 -5.81
CA SER A 204 -1.97 -5.05 -6.24
C SER A 204 -2.61 -5.34 -7.61
N GLU A 205 -1.86 -5.95 -8.53
CA GLU A 205 -2.37 -6.42 -9.83
C GLU A 205 -3.47 -7.49 -9.66
N ALA A 206 -3.26 -8.48 -8.78
CA ALA A 206 -4.26 -9.49 -8.48
C ALA A 206 -5.53 -8.89 -7.85
N LEU A 207 -5.38 -7.93 -6.94
CA LEU A 207 -6.51 -7.21 -6.33
C LEU A 207 -7.26 -6.33 -7.35
N ALA A 208 -6.54 -5.74 -8.30
CA ALA A 208 -7.13 -5.01 -9.41
C ALA A 208 -7.93 -5.95 -10.33
N TYR A 209 -7.38 -7.12 -10.67
CA TYR A 209 -8.09 -8.14 -11.43
C TYR A 209 -9.39 -8.59 -10.73
N MET A 210 -9.35 -8.83 -9.42
CA MET A 210 -10.55 -9.14 -8.62
C MET A 210 -11.62 -8.04 -8.73
N THR A 211 -11.18 -6.79 -8.65
CA THR A 211 -12.06 -5.62 -8.72
C THR A 211 -12.70 -5.46 -10.10
N ASP A 212 -11.91 -5.67 -11.16
CA ASP A 212 -12.31 -5.40 -12.55
C ASP A 212 -13.22 -6.47 -13.12
N GLU A 213 -12.91 -7.73 -12.82
CA GLU A 213 -13.70 -8.88 -13.27
C GLU A 213 -14.84 -9.21 -12.31
N GLY A 214 -14.88 -8.59 -11.12
CA GLY A 214 -15.87 -8.88 -10.08
C GLY A 214 -15.78 -10.33 -9.60
N VAL A 215 -14.55 -10.83 -9.43
CA VAL A 215 -14.26 -12.22 -9.09
C VAL A 215 -13.72 -12.36 -7.67
N GLU A 216 -13.96 -13.53 -7.08
CA GLU A 216 -13.49 -13.86 -5.74
C GLU A 216 -12.04 -14.35 -5.74
N ALA A 217 -11.44 -14.43 -4.54
CA ALA A 217 -10.02 -14.76 -4.35
C ALA A 217 -9.61 -16.09 -5.02
N ASP A 218 -10.45 -17.11 -5.00
CA ASP A 218 -10.14 -18.41 -5.63
C ASP A 218 -9.98 -18.29 -7.16
N GLN A 219 -10.82 -17.47 -7.80
CA GLN A 219 -10.75 -17.24 -9.25
C GLN A 219 -9.52 -16.40 -9.59
N ALA A 220 -9.20 -15.39 -8.77
CA ALA A 220 -7.97 -14.61 -8.91
C ALA A 220 -6.71 -15.46 -8.68
N ALA A 221 -6.75 -16.42 -7.76
CA ALA A 221 -5.64 -17.37 -7.57
C ALA A 221 -5.41 -18.24 -8.80
N ILE A 222 -6.48 -18.72 -9.46
CA ILE A 222 -6.36 -19.47 -10.72
C ILE A 222 -5.80 -18.57 -11.84
N TRP A 223 -6.26 -17.32 -11.95
CA TRP A 223 -5.69 -16.34 -12.87
C TRP A 223 -4.19 -16.14 -12.60
N PHE A 224 -3.80 -15.91 -11.35
CA PHE A 224 -2.40 -15.75 -10.94
C PHE A 224 -1.56 -16.97 -11.32
N LEU A 225 -2.05 -18.19 -11.08
CA LEU A 225 -1.34 -19.41 -11.44
C LEU A 225 -1.16 -19.55 -12.96
N ARG A 226 -2.08 -19.03 -13.77
CA ARG A 226 -1.95 -19.03 -15.23
C ARG A 226 -0.97 -17.97 -15.73
N GLU A 227 -1.08 -16.75 -15.21
CA GLU A 227 -0.37 -15.57 -15.74
C GLU A 227 1.02 -15.36 -15.12
N LYS A 228 1.26 -15.81 -13.89
CA LYS A 228 2.49 -15.54 -13.12
C LYS A 228 3.31 -16.81 -12.87
N GLN A 229 3.40 -17.67 -13.90
CA GLN A 229 4.11 -18.96 -13.80
C GLN A 229 5.60 -18.80 -13.47
N ASP A 230 6.25 -17.77 -13.98
CA ASP A 230 7.63 -17.42 -13.69
C ASP A 230 7.88 -17.17 -12.18
N ILE A 231 6.85 -16.70 -11.47
CA ILE A 231 6.92 -16.47 -10.02
C ILE A 231 6.68 -17.77 -9.27
N TRP A 232 5.48 -18.36 -9.38
CA TRP A 232 5.08 -19.40 -8.43
C TRP A 232 5.79 -20.74 -8.64
N THR A 233 6.28 -21.01 -9.84
CA THR A 233 7.04 -22.24 -10.11
C THR A 233 8.36 -22.28 -9.35
N THR A 234 8.91 -21.12 -8.93
CA THR A 234 10.09 -21.07 -8.06
C THR A 234 9.82 -21.53 -6.62
N TRP A 235 8.55 -21.56 -6.20
CA TRP A 235 8.15 -21.95 -4.86
C TRP A 235 8.05 -23.46 -4.67
N VAL A 236 7.94 -24.21 -5.77
CA VAL A 236 7.73 -25.66 -5.79
C VAL A 236 8.81 -26.37 -6.61
N SER A 237 8.81 -27.71 -6.62
CA SER A 237 9.67 -28.45 -7.55
C SER A 237 9.10 -28.44 -8.96
N ASP A 238 9.96 -28.69 -9.97
CA ASP A 238 9.54 -28.81 -11.37
C ASP A 238 8.42 -29.84 -11.57
N GLU A 239 8.48 -30.97 -10.83
CA GLU A 239 7.44 -32.00 -10.88
C GLU A 239 6.08 -31.47 -10.40
N ILE A 240 6.05 -30.71 -9.30
CA ILE A 240 4.82 -30.12 -8.78
C ILE A 240 4.32 -29.03 -9.71
N ALA A 241 5.23 -28.18 -10.23
CA ALA A 241 4.88 -27.15 -11.20
C ALA A 241 4.18 -27.74 -12.43
N GLU A 242 4.72 -28.81 -13.00
CA GLU A 242 4.13 -29.47 -14.15
C GLU A 242 2.74 -30.07 -13.84
N LYS A 243 2.59 -30.70 -12.67
CA LYS A 243 1.28 -31.22 -12.21
C LYS A 243 0.23 -30.12 -12.06
N VAL A 244 0.60 -28.96 -11.52
CA VAL A 244 -0.31 -27.82 -11.39
C VAL A 244 -0.68 -27.28 -12.77
N LYS A 245 0.28 -27.08 -13.67
CA LYS A 245 0.03 -26.59 -15.04
C LYS A 245 -0.93 -27.47 -15.84
N GLN A 246 -0.86 -28.80 -15.66
CA GLN A 246 -1.77 -29.74 -16.31
C GLN A 246 -3.21 -29.69 -15.79
N LYS A 247 -3.45 -29.03 -14.64
CA LYS A 247 -4.76 -28.91 -14.00
C LYS A 247 -5.40 -27.54 -14.16
N LEU A 248 -4.64 -26.54 -14.62
CA LEU A 248 -5.10 -25.18 -14.93
C LEU A 248 -5.83 -25.13 -16.27
#